data_AF-A0A366CTS5-F1
#
_entry.id   AF-A0A366CTS5-F1
#
_cell.length_a   1.000
_cell.length_b   1.000
_cell.length_c   1.000
_cell.angle_alpha   90.00
_cell.angle_beta   90.00
_cell.angle_gamma   90.00
#
_symmetry.space_group_name_H-M   'P 1'
#
loop_
_entity.id
_entity.type
_entity.pdbx_description
1 polymer ?
#
loop_
_entity_poly.entity_id
_entity_poly.type
_entity_poly.pdbx_seq_one_letter_code
_entity_poly.pdbx_strand_id
1 'polypeptide(L)'
;MLIQPYPHLKGGHCGSGALRDLMSWAGLGWDGELSEGLVFTLGGALDFAYLRADAINPPIYLVGRGGDLEVDLLRRLGAKTELRQTEDPDLGWKWVRTELDSGRPVMVWADIAELPYLRVRLRMSRHDIVIVGYDDEARDAYIVDNDRDEIQTVSYDALARARASTGFPTPTRHATYIVDWPSDVPDLPSMAAAALEQSAATLKHGGPSSIAAPASNGVSGTGLDGVRRFAEDVSSWPDIFGDEDLEAVLRSLAAFIEKAGTGGGLFRRLIAQGCVDLADYTRNPKVHAAARAARLAAQSWTRLAQIAVSDETPSRRSVQVARHAAVLPELEETLADLLAAAANSL
;
A
#
# COMPACT_ATOMS: atom_id res chain seq x y z
N MET A 1 -26.91 3.00 13.44
CA MET A 1 -26.54 1.57 13.41
C MET A 1 -25.02 1.42 13.46
N LEU A 2 -24.51 0.33 14.00
CA LEU A 2 -23.07 0.05 14.07
C LEU A 2 -22.83 -1.47 14.07
N ILE A 3 -21.92 -1.94 13.23
CA ILE A 3 -21.52 -3.35 13.15
C ILE A 3 -20.49 -3.62 14.25
N GLN A 4 -20.87 -4.44 15.23
CA GLN A 4 -19.99 -4.87 16.32
C GLN A 4 -20.23 -6.34 16.70
N PRO A 5 -19.18 -7.07 17.13
CA PRO A 5 -17.78 -6.63 17.18
C PRO A 5 -17.16 -6.52 15.78
N TYR A 6 -16.28 -5.54 15.58
CA TYR A 6 -15.42 -5.44 14.39
C TYR A 6 -13.95 -5.58 14.84
N PRO A 7 -13.17 -6.52 14.29
CA PRO A 7 -11.87 -6.92 14.83
C PRO A 7 -10.76 -5.96 14.38
N HIS A 8 -10.90 -4.68 14.71
CA HIS A 8 -9.96 -3.68 14.25
C HIS A 8 -8.61 -3.78 14.96
N LEU A 9 -7.54 -3.71 14.18
CA LEU A 9 -6.17 -3.50 14.66
C LEU A 9 -5.49 -2.40 13.84
N LYS A 10 -4.51 -1.71 14.43
CA LYS A 10 -3.66 -0.81 13.64
C LYS A 10 -2.95 -1.54 12.50
N GLY A 11 -2.73 -0.83 11.40
CA GLY A 11 -2.07 -1.34 10.21
C GLY A 11 -1.06 -0.34 9.66
N GLY A 12 0.03 -0.86 9.10
CA GLY A 12 1.08 -0.06 8.46
C GLY A 12 0.70 0.47 7.07
N HIS A 13 -0.27 -0.15 6.41
CA HIS A 13 -0.81 0.25 5.12
C HIS A 13 -2.35 0.12 5.14
N CYS A 14 -3.05 1.12 4.57
CA CYS A 14 -4.50 1.23 4.63
C CYS A 14 -5.22 0.02 4.02
N GLY A 15 -4.88 -0.38 2.79
CA GLY A 15 -5.56 -1.48 2.11
C GLY A 15 -5.33 -2.85 2.74
N SER A 16 -4.09 -3.20 3.10
CA SER A 16 -3.78 -4.50 3.72
C SER A 16 -4.27 -4.58 5.17
N GLY A 17 -4.21 -3.48 5.92
CA GLY A 17 -4.80 -3.41 7.26
C GLY A 17 -6.32 -3.57 7.21
N ALA A 18 -7.00 -2.85 6.32
CA ALA A 18 -8.43 -2.98 6.10
C ALA A 18 -8.85 -4.39 5.68
N LEU A 19 -8.14 -4.99 4.72
CA LEU A 19 -8.43 -6.36 4.27
C LEU A 19 -8.18 -7.41 5.35
N ARG A 20 -7.14 -7.26 6.18
CA ARG A 20 -6.92 -8.14 7.34
C ARG A 20 -8.14 -8.12 8.25
N ASP A 21 -8.60 -6.93 8.64
CA ASP A 21 -9.72 -6.78 9.57
C ASP A 21 -11.03 -7.27 8.95
N LEU A 22 -11.24 -7.04 7.65
CA LEU A 22 -12.40 -7.54 6.91
C LEU A 22 -12.40 -9.07 6.75
N MET A 23 -11.24 -9.69 6.49
CA MET A 23 -11.11 -11.14 6.45
C MET A 23 -11.42 -11.75 7.83
N SER A 24 -10.86 -11.18 8.90
CA SER A 24 -11.16 -11.60 10.26
C SER A 24 -12.64 -11.43 10.61
N TRP A 25 -13.28 -10.33 10.19
CA TRP A 25 -14.72 -10.12 10.35
C TRP A 25 -15.55 -11.17 9.59
N ALA A 26 -15.13 -11.52 8.37
CA ALA A 26 -15.76 -12.54 7.55
C ALA A 26 -15.51 -13.98 8.05
N GLY A 27 -14.73 -14.16 9.12
CA GLY A 27 -14.36 -15.49 9.63
C GLY A 27 -13.39 -16.24 8.72
N LEU A 28 -12.69 -15.53 7.83
CA LEU A 28 -11.74 -16.10 6.89
C LEU A 28 -10.33 -16.05 7.44
N GLY A 29 -9.57 -17.10 7.16
CA GLY A 29 -8.16 -17.19 7.52
C GLY A 29 -7.67 -18.63 7.48
N TRP A 30 -6.45 -18.81 7.96
CA TRP A 30 -5.84 -20.11 8.22
C TRP A 30 -5.55 -20.21 9.71
N ASP A 31 -5.00 -21.32 10.17
CA ASP A 31 -4.71 -21.53 11.59
C ASP A 31 -3.99 -20.32 12.23
N GLY A 32 -4.62 -19.70 13.23
CA GLY A 32 -4.08 -18.55 13.97
C GLY A 32 -4.68 -17.19 13.59
N GLU A 33 -4.10 -16.12 14.12
CA GLU A 33 -4.48 -14.75 13.80
C GLU A 33 -3.85 -14.29 12.48
N LEU A 34 -4.62 -13.62 11.63
CA LEU A 34 -4.10 -13.06 10.38
C LEU A 34 -3.19 -11.86 10.64
N SER A 35 -1.95 -11.96 10.17
CA SER A 35 -1.05 -10.79 10.15
C SER A 35 -1.34 -9.92 8.92
N GLU A 36 -1.07 -8.61 9.04
CA GLU A 36 -1.12 -7.70 7.89
C GLU A 36 -0.09 -8.10 6.81
N GLY A 37 1.06 -8.60 7.23
CA GLY A 37 2.13 -9.03 6.32
C GLY A 37 1.69 -10.20 5.44
N LEU A 38 0.99 -11.18 6.02
CA LEU A 38 0.43 -12.32 5.28
C LEU A 38 -0.59 -11.84 4.25
N VAL A 39 -1.53 -10.99 4.66
CA VAL A 39 -2.54 -10.38 3.78
C VAL A 39 -1.89 -9.62 2.63
N PHE A 40 -0.85 -8.83 2.91
CA PHE A 40 -0.10 -8.10 1.88
C PHE A 40 0.58 -9.04 0.89
N THR A 41 1.29 -10.06 1.39
CA THR A 41 1.99 -11.04 0.55
C THR A 41 1.04 -11.80 -0.36
N LEU A 42 -0.12 -12.20 0.16
CA LEU A 42 -1.14 -12.94 -0.57
C LEU A 42 -1.86 -12.10 -1.65
N GLY A 43 -1.83 -10.76 -1.50
CA GLY A 43 -2.28 -9.85 -2.54
C GLY A 43 -1.38 -9.80 -3.77
N GLY A 44 -0.15 -10.33 -3.70
CA GLY A 44 0.74 -10.45 -4.87
C GLY A 44 1.21 -9.11 -5.46
N ALA A 45 1.17 -8.04 -4.67
CA ALA A 45 1.30 -6.67 -5.18
C ALA A 45 2.68 -6.04 -4.98
N LEU A 46 3.73 -6.80 -4.62
CA LEU A 46 5.07 -6.23 -4.51
C LEU A 46 5.53 -5.72 -5.89
N ASP A 47 5.98 -4.46 -5.93
CA ASP A 47 6.52 -3.83 -7.13
C ASP A 47 7.48 -2.70 -6.71
N PHE A 48 7.89 -1.90 -7.68
CA PHE A 48 8.48 -0.61 -7.49
C PHE A 48 7.98 0.31 -8.62
N ALA A 49 7.63 1.55 -8.29
CA ALA A 49 7.39 2.56 -9.30
C ALA A 49 7.99 3.90 -8.85
N TYR A 50 8.66 4.57 -9.77
CA TYR A 50 9.33 5.85 -9.56
C TYR A 50 8.90 6.86 -10.61
N LEU A 51 8.72 8.10 -10.18
CA LEU A 51 8.48 9.27 -11.02
C LEU A 51 9.23 10.46 -10.44
N ARG A 52 10.01 11.16 -11.28
CA ARG A 52 10.45 12.54 -11.07
C ARG A 52 9.89 13.40 -12.19
N ALA A 53 9.12 14.43 -11.84
CA ALA A 53 8.55 15.36 -12.79
C ALA A 53 8.27 16.72 -12.13
N ASP A 54 8.52 17.80 -12.84
CA ASP A 54 8.31 19.17 -12.34
C ASP A 54 6.84 19.49 -12.06
N ALA A 55 5.92 18.73 -12.68
CA ALA A 55 4.48 18.92 -12.56
C ALA A 55 3.87 18.30 -11.29
N ILE A 56 4.64 17.54 -10.50
CA ILE A 56 4.21 17.00 -9.20
C ILE A 56 4.92 17.73 -8.07
N ASN A 57 4.26 17.86 -6.92
CA ASN A 57 4.85 18.45 -5.72
C ASN A 57 4.65 17.51 -4.52
N PRO A 58 5.72 16.96 -3.91
CA PRO A 58 7.14 17.13 -4.27
C PRO A 58 7.46 16.63 -5.70
N PRO A 59 8.56 17.09 -6.34
CA PRO A 59 8.89 16.75 -7.73
C PRO A 59 9.31 15.30 -7.92
N ILE A 60 9.18 14.45 -6.89
CA ILE A 60 9.39 13.01 -6.92
C ILE A 60 8.21 12.28 -6.30
N TYR A 61 7.97 11.05 -6.75
CA TYR A 61 7.08 10.09 -6.11
C TYR A 61 7.64 8.69 -6.31
N LEU A 62 7.57 7.87 -5.26
CA LEU A 62 7.92 6.46 -5.33
C LEU A 62 6.95 5.63 -4.48
N VAL A 63 6.67 4.43 -4.94
CA VAL A 63 5.80 3.47 -4.24
C VAL A 63 6.33 2.06 -4.47
N GLY A 64 6.24 1.22 -3.44
CA GLY A 64 6.78 -0.14 -3.46
C GLY A 64 5.77 -1.24 -3.77
N ARG A 65 4.63 -0.88 -4.38
CA ARG A 65 3.57 -1.83 -4.68
C ARG A 65 2.79 -1.48 -5.94
N GLY A 66 2.21 -2.49 -6.55
CA GLY A 66 1.25 -2.38 -7.65
C GLY A 66 -0.12 -1.88 -7.20
N GLY A 67 -0.95 -1.52 -8.18
CA GLY A 67 -2.25 -0.89 -7.96
C GLY A 67 -3.39 -1.82 -7.55
N ASP A 68 -3.25 -3.14 -7.57
CA ASP A 68 -4.40 -4.05 -7.58
C ASP A 68 -4.51 -5.03 -6.39
N LEU A 69 -3.70 -4.86 -5.33
CA LEU A 69 -3.68 -5.76 -4.14
C LEU A 69 -5.08 -6.09 -3.63
N GLU A 70 -5.95 -5.09 -3.50
CA GLU A 70 -7.25 -5.24 -2.87
C GLU A 70 -8.14 -6.18 -3.69
N VAL A 71 -8.11 -6.02 -5.02
CA VAL A 71 -8.92 -6.83 -5.93
C VAL A 71 -8.30 -8.20 -6.14
N ASP A 72 -6.98 -8.28 -6.27
CA ASP A 72 -6.26 -9.53 -6.50
C ASP A 72 -6.35 -10.46 -5.29
N LEU A 73 -6.21 -9.94 -4.07
CA LEU A 73 -6.41 -10.72 -2.86
C LEU A 73 -7.84 -11.28 -2.80
N LEU A 74 -8.86 -10.44 -2.99
CA LEU A 74 -10.26 -10.86 -2.95
C LEU A 74 -10.56 -11.95 -3.98
N ARG A 75 -10.05 -11.81 -5.22
CA ARG A 75 -10.17 -12.85 -6.25
C ARG A 75 -9.47 -14.14 -5.86
N ARG A 76 -8.27 -14.06 -5.28
CA ARG A 76 -7.50 -15.22 -4.81
C ARG A 76 -8.21 -15.96 -3.68
N LEU A 77 -8.89 -15.24 -2.80
CA LEU A 77 -9.76 -15.83 -1.77
C LEU A 77 -11.01 -16.52 -2.35
N GLY A 78 -11.34 -16.28 -3.62
CA GLY A 78 -12.57 -16.78 -4.24
C GLY A 78 -13.78 -15.87 -4.03
N ALA A 79 -13.58 -14.65 -3.52
CA ALA A 79 -14.65 -13.66 -3.40
C ALA A 79 -15.07 -13.15 -4.79
N LYS A 80 -16.37 -12.85 -4.95
CA LYS A 80 -16.81 -12.02 -6.07
C LYS A 80 -16.71 -10.57 -5.63
N THR A 81 -15.89 -9.80 -6.32
CA THR A 81 -15.62 -8.40 -5.97
C THR A 81 -15.84 -7.48 -7.15
N GLU A 82 -16.41 -6.31 -6.88
CA GLU A 82 -16.60 -5.22 -7.83
C GLU A 82 -16.17 -3.90 -7.16
N LEU A 83 -15.23 -3.18 -7.79
CA LEU A 83 -14.93 -1.80 -7.42
C LEU A 83 -15.89 -0.88 -8.17
N ARG A 84 -16.96 -0.45 -7.50
CA ARG A 84 -17.94 0.48 -8.08
C ARG A 84 -17.47 1.91 -7.94
N GLN A 85 -17.64 2.70 -8.99
CA GLN A 85 -17.28 4.12 -9.01
C GLN A 85 -18.39 4.96 -9.64
N THR A 86 -18.63 6.15 -9.10
CA THR A 86 -19.63 7.11 -9.56
C THR A 86 -19.21 8.54 -9.19
N GLU A 87 -19.64 9.52 -9.97
CA GLU A 87 -19.55 10.95 -9.61
C GLU A 87 -20.75 11.40 -8.76
N ASP A 88 -21.79 10.57 -8.64
CA ASP A 88 -23.01 10.87 -7.88
C ASP A 88 -22.83 10.48 -6.40
N PRO A 89 -22.78 11.46 -5.47
CA PRO A 89 -22.58 11.20 -4.04
C PRO A 89 -23.74 10.42 -3.42
N ASP A 90 -24.98 10.63 -3.88
CA ASP A 90 -26.15 9.93 -3.33
C ASP A 90 -26.13 8.46 -3.74
N LEU A 91 -25.74 8.17 -4.99
CA LEU A 91 -25.54 6.80 -5.45
C LEU A 91 -24.38 6.11 -4.71
N GLY A 92 -23.25 6.81 -4.54
CA GLY A 92 -22.08 6.28 -3.83
C GLY A 92 -22.37 5.98 -2.35
N TRP A 93 -23.19 6.81 -1.70
CA TRP A 93 -23.66 6.57 -0.34
C TRP A 93 -24.68 5.44 -0.27
N LYS A 94 -25.60 5.35 -1.24
CA LYS A 94 -26.59 4.27 -1.32
C LYS A 94 -25.94 2.88 -1.38
N TRP A 95 -24.85 2.71 -2.13
CA TRP A 95 -24.11 1.45 -2.16
C TRP A 95 -23.58 1.07 -0.78
N VAL A 96 -22.92 2.01 -0.08
CA VAL A 96 -22.41 1.79 1.28
C VAL A 96 -23.54 1.42 2.24
N ARG A 97 -24.65 2.18 2.24
CA ARG A 97 -25.80 1.89 3.11
C ARG A 97 -26.38 0.50 2.86
N THR A 98 -26.53 0.10 1.60
CA THR A 98 -27.08 -1.21 1.25
C THR A 98 -26.28 -2.36 1.88
N GLU A 99 -24.96 -2.25 1.88
CA GLU A 99 -24.08 -3.24 2.52
C GLU A 99 -24.17 -3.18 4.06
N LEU A 100 -24.13 -1.98 4.64
CA LEU A 100 -24.22 -1.78 6.09
C LEU A 100 -25.56 -2.26 6.67
N ASP A 101 -26.67 -1.97 5.99
CA ASP A 101 -28.02 -2.43 6.35
C ASP A 101 -28.14 -3.96 6.23
N SER A 102 -27.27 -4.59 5.43
CA SER A 102 -27.11 -6.04 5.35
C SER A 102 -26.10 -6.60 6.36
N GLY A 103 -25.62 -5.78 7.29
CA GLY A 103 -24.64 -6.16 8.32
C GLY A 103 -23.21 -6.30 7.83
N ARG A 104 -22.86 -5.80 6.64
CA ARG A 104 -21.53 -5.93 6.05
C ARG A 104 -20.73 -4.61 6.13
N PRO A 105 -19.55 -4.58 6.77
CA PRO A 105 -18.67 -3.43 6.75
C PRO A 105 -18.10 -3.21 5.34
N VAL A 106 -17.84 -1.96 4.97
CA VAL A 106 -17.57 -1.58 3.58
C VAL A 106 -16.25 -0.84 3.45
N MET A 107 -15.34 -1.37 2.64
CA MET A 107 -14.13 -0.66 2.24
C MET A 107 -14.44 0.34 1.12
N VAL A 108 -13.93 1.57 1.26
CA VAL A 108 -14.09 2.65 0.28
C VAL A 108 -12.78 3.42 0.12
N TRP A 109 -12.63 4.14 -1.00
CA TRP A 109 -11.58 5.15 -1.12
C TRP A 109 -12.02 6.47 -0.55
N ALA A 110 -11.08 7.15 0.11
CA ALA A 110 -11.21 8.53 0.55
C ALA A 110 -9.91 9.31 0.26
N ASP A 111 -10.01 10.63 0.17
CA ASP A 111 -8.86 11.52 0.23
C ASP A 111 -8.47 11.78 1.68
N ILE A 112 -7.22 11.44 1.99
CA ILE A 112 -6.65 11.57 3.33
C ILE A 112 -6.71 13.01 3.87
N ALA A 113 -6.67 14.02 2.98
CA ALA A 113 -6.69 15.43 3.37
C ALA A 113 -8.07 15.97 3.74
N GLU A 114 -9.15 15.26 3.37
CA GLU A 114 -10.53 15.63 3.68
C GLU A 114 -11.07 14.91 4.93
N LEU A 115 -10.32 13.95 5.47
CA LEU A 115 -10.68 13.21 6.68
C LEU A 115 -10.36 14.04 7.93
N PRO A 116 -11.37 14.44 8.74
CA PRO A 116 -11.21 15.46 9.79
C PRO A 116 -10.34 15.01 10.98
N TYR A 117 -10.13 13.71 11.14
CA TYR A 117 -9.30 13.11 12.19
C TYR A 117 -7.82 12.97 11.79
N LEU A 118 -7.47 13.23 10.53
CA LEU A 118 -6.09 13.19 10.03
C LEU A 118 -5.55 14.62 9.86
N ARG A 119 -4.29 14.83 10.25
CA ARG A 119 -3.58 16.11 10.08
C ARG A 119 -2.37 15.88 9.20
N VAL A 120 -2.60 15.71 7.91
CA VAL A 120 -1.58 15.32 6.94
C VAL A 120 -1.24 16.47 5.99
N ARG A 121 0.03 16.49 5.54
CA ARG A 121 0.50 17.41 4.50
C ARG A 121 0.43 16.79 3.11
N LEU A 122 0.55 15.47 3.03
CA LEU A 122 0.41 14.71 1.79
C LEU A 122 -1.07 14.61 1.43
N ARG A 123 -1.44 15.04 0.22
CA ARG A 123 -2.76 14.78 -0.36
C ARG A 123 -2.68 13.50 -1.17
N MET A 124 -3.57 12.56 -0.90
CA MET A 124 -3.60 11.25 -1.53
C MET A 124 -5.05 10.78 -1.60
N SER A 125 -5.58 10.73 -2.82
CA SER A 125 -6.99 10.47 -3.12
C SER A 125 -7.34 8.98 -3.16
N ARG A 126 -6.45 8.10 -2.74
CA ARG A 126 -6.65 6.65 -2.73
C ARG A 126 -6.23 6.06 -1.38
N HIS A 127 -6.87 6.52 -0.32
CA HIS A 127 -6.74 5.97 1.02
C HIS A 127 -7.90 5.01 1.31
N ASP A 128 -7.61 3.75 1.60
CA ASP A 128 -8.63 2.76 1.95
C ASP A 128 -9.08 2.94 3.40
N ILE A 129 -10.39 3.12 3.60
CA ILE A 129 -11.02 3.17 4.93
C ILE A 129 -12.19 2.19 4.97
N VAL A 130 -12.56 1.73 6.16
CA VAL A 130 -13.71 0.83 6.34
C VAL A 130 -14.82 1.57 7.08
N ILE A 131 -16.00 1.64 6.48
CA ILE A 131 -17.20 2.16 7.13
C ILE A 131 -17.90 0.99 7.84
N VAL A 132 -18.16 1.14 9.13
CA VAL A 132 -18.74 0.09 10.00
C VAL A 132 -20.12 0.47 10.53
N GLY A 133 -20.62 1.66 10.23
CA GLY A 133 -21.95 2.09 10.63
C GLY A 133 -22.23 3.55 10.29
N TYR A 134 -23.44 3.99 10.64
CA TYR A 134 -23.89 5.36 10.43
C TYR A 134 -25.04 5.72 11.38
N ASP A 135 -25.29 7.02 11.55
CA ASP A 135 -26.40 7.59 12.31
C ASP A 135 -27.06 8.70 11.48
N ASP A 136 -28.31 8.48 11.06
CA ASP A 136 -29.07 9.44 10.24
C ASP A 136 -29.58 10.65 11.06
N GLU A 137 -29.76 10.50 12.37
CA GLU A 137 -30.18 11.61 13.25
C GLU A 137 -28.99 12.56 13.47
N ALA A 138 -27.81 12.01 13.76
CA ALA A 138 -26.58 12.78 13.90
C ALA A 138 -25.97 13.22 12.54
N ARG A 139 -26.34 12.55 11.44
CA ARG A 139 -25.74 12.68 10.09
C ARG A 139 -24.26 12.32 10.06
N ASP A 140 -23.90 11.26 10.77
CA ASP A 140 -22.51 10.81 10.93
C ASP A 140 -22.31 9.37 10.42
N ALA A 141 -21.11 9.09 9.91
CA ALA A 141 -20.62 7.75 9.61
C ALA A 141 -19.52 7.34 10.58
N TYR A 142 -19.44 6.04 10.86
CA TYR A 142 -18.44 5.45 11.75
C TYR A 142 -17.38 4.72 10.93
N ILE A 143 -16.13 5.14 11.07
CA ILE A 143 -15.02 4.78 10.19
C ILE A 143 -13.90 4.12 10.99
N VAL A 144 -13.38 3.05 10.46
CA VAL A 144 -12.14 2.40 10.89
C VAL A 144 -11.04 2.75 9.89
N ASP A 145 -9.87 3.09 10.42
CA ASP A 145 -8.72 3.57 9.66
C ASP A 145 -7.45 2.94 10.23
N ASN A 146 -6.52 2.53 9.37
CA ASN A 146 -5.32 1.80 9.78
C ASN A 146 -4.41 2.60 10.74
N ASP A 147 -4.49 3.94 10.71
CA ASP A 147 -3.66 4.84 11.53
C ASP A 147 -4.30 5.21 12.89
N ARG A 148 -5.48 4.67 13.22
CA ARG A 148 -6.20 4.94 14.48
C ARG A 148 -6.42 3.65 15.26
N ASP A 149 -6.56 3.73 16.58
CA ASP A 149 -6.96 2.58 17.40
C ASP A 149 -8.49 2.52 17.52
N GLU A 150 -9.13 3.69 17.58
CA GLU A 150 -10.56 3.83 17.80
C GLU A 150 -11.34 4.06 16.50
N ILE A 151 -12.62 3.70 16.53
CA ILE A 151 -13.59 4.09 15.50
C ILE A 151 -13.70 5.62 15.50
N GLN A 152 -13.56 6.22 14.32
CA GLN A 152 -13.69 7.65 14.08
C GLN A 152 -15.13 7.99 13.67
N THR A 153 -15.61 9.15 14.11
CA THR A 153 -16.91 9.69 13.69
C THR A 153 -16.69 10.78 12.66
N VAL A 154 -17.35 10.69 11.51
CA VAL A 154 -17.20 11.65 10.40
C VAL A 154 -18.57 12.01 9.85
N SER A 155 -18.87 13.31 9.81
CA SER A 155 -20.11 13.82 9.21
C SER A 155 -20.26 13.38 7.75
N TYR A 156 -21.49 13.14 7.30
CA TYR A 156 -21.79 12.81 5.90
C TYR A 156 -21.20 13.81 4.92
N ASP A 157 -21.22 15.10 5.23
CA ASP A 157 -20.70 16.14 4.34
C ASP A 157 -19.18 16.04 4.18
N ALA A 158 -18.44 15.75 5.26
CA ALA A 158 -17.00 15.52 5.20
C ALA A 158 -16.66 14.22 4.46
N LEU A 159 -17.39 13.14 4.73
CA LEU A 159 -17.21 11.88 4.03
C LEU A 159 -17.50 12.00 2.53
N ALA A 160 -18.54 12.74 2.14
CA ALA A 160 -18.87 13.00 0.75
C ALA A 160 -17.75 13.76 0.03
N ARG A 161 -17.19 14.80 0.64
CA ARG A 161 -16.02 15.51 0.08
C ARG A 161 -14.81 14.60 -0.06
N ALA A 162 -14.49 13.84 0.97
CA ALA A 162 -13.36 12.90 0.94
C ALA A 162 -13.51 11.86 -0.18
N ARG A 163 -14.74 11.41 -0.44
CA ARG A 163 -15.05 10.41 -1.48
C ARG A 163 -15.30 11.00 -2.88
N ALA A 164 -15.24 12.32 -3.05
CA ALA A 164 -15.43 13.01 -4.34
C ALA A 164 -14.14 13.69 -4.85
N SER A 165 -13.01 13.52 -4.16
CA SER A 165 -11.73 14.13 -4.52
C SER A 165 -11.26 13.71 -5.93
N THR A 166 -10.79 14.70 -6.69
CA THR A 166 -10.10 14.54 -7.98
C THR A 166 -8.57 14.62 -7.83
N GLY A 167 -8.05 14.40 -6.62
CA GLY A 167 -6.64 14.51 -6.28
C GLY A 167 -5.75 13.43 -6.91
N PHE A 168 -4.46 13.49 -6.58
CA PHE A 168 -3.45 12.51 -6.97
C PHE A 168 -3.52 11.27 -6.06
N PRO A 169 -3.30 10.03 -6.56
CA PRO A 169 -2.90 9.69 -7.93
C PRO A 169 -4.05 9.55 -8.92
N THR A 170 -5.28 9.37 -8.44
CA THR A 170 -6.46 9.17 -9.30
C THR A 170 -7.72 9.63 -8.58
N PRO A 171 -8.75 10.15 -9.28
CA PRO A 171 -10.01 10.51 -8.66
C PRO A 171 -10.64 9.36 -7.86
N THR A 172 -11.16 9.69 -6.68
CA THR A 172 -11.85 8.75 -5.76
C THR A 172 -13.12 8.18 -6.39
N ARG A 173 -13.94 9.04 -7.01
CA ARG A 173 -15.21 8.67 -7.69
C ARG A 173 -16.12 7.81 -6.82
N HIS A 174 -16.27 8.19 -5.55
CA HIS A 174 -17.02 7.46 -4.53
C HIS A 174 -16.74 5.94 -4.50
N ALA A 175 -15.50 5.55 -4.82
CA ALA A 175 -15.14 4.15 -4.99
C ALA A 175 -15.54 3.30 -3.78
N THR A 176 -16.25 2.20 -4.07
CA THR A 176 -16.81 1.30 -3.07
C THR A 176 -16.54 -0.13 -3.48
N TYR A 177 -15.90 -0.90 -2.60
CA TYR A 177 -15.69 -2.33 -2.81
C TYR A 177 -16.96 -3.08 -2.40
N ILE A 178 -17.63 -3.69 -3.38
CA ILE A 178 -18.75 -4.61 -3.14
C ILE A 178 -18.18 -6.03 -3.16
N VAL A 179 -18.29 -6.73 -2.03
CA VAL A 179 -17.64 -8.03 -1.84
C VAL A 179 -18.66 -9.06 -1.38
N ASP A 180 -18.84 -10.08 -2.20
CA ASP A 180 -19.48 -11.33 -1.81
C ASP A 180 -18.38 -12.26 -1.27
N TRP A 181 -18.27 -12.30 0.06
CA TRP A 181 -17.23 -13.07 0.75
C TRP A 181 -17.52 -14.58 0.63
N PRO A 182 -16.51 -15.41 0.36
CA PRO A 182 -16.68 -16.86 0.34
C PRO A 182 -16.93 -17.39 1.76
N SER A 183 -17.42 -18.63 1.87
CA SER A 183 -17.54 -19.32 3.17
C SER A 183 -16.21 -19.86 3.69
N ASP A 184 -15.29 -20.16 2.78
CA ASP A 184 -14.01 -20.81 3.05
C ASP A 184 -12.92 -20.20 2.16
N VAL A 185 -11.67 -20.31 2.60
CA VAL A 185 -10.50 -19.86 1.82
C VAL A 185 -9.81 -21.05 1.12
N PRO A 186 -9.12 -20.80 -0.01
CA PRO A 186 -8.26 -21.82 -0.61
C PRO A 186 -7.08 -22.23 0.28
N ASP A 187 -6.43 -23.33 -0.10
CA ASP A 187 -5.20 -23.78 0.54
C ASP A 187 -4.09 -22.70 0.50
N LEU A 188 -3.50 -22.43 1.67
CA LEU A 188 -2.54 -21.33 1.84
C LEU A 188 -1.29 -21.50 0.96
N PRO A 189 -0.57 -22.64 0.94
CA PRO A 189 0.55 -22.88 0.03
C PRO A 189 0.23 -22.55 -1.43
N SER A 190 -0.86 -23.10 -1.97
CA SER A 190 -1.23 -22.87 -3.38
C SER A 190 -1.52 -21.39 -3.67
N MET A 191 -2.26 -20.72 -2.77
CA MET A 191 -2.57 -19.30 -2.91
C MET A 191 -1.32 -18.43 -2.81
N ALA A 192 -0.43 -18.75 -1.89
CA ALA A 192 0.85 -18.08 -1.69
C ALA A 192 1.80 -18.29 -2.87
N ALA A 193 1.85 -19.49 -3.46
CA ALA A 193 2.66 -19.77 -4.64
C ALA A 193 2.36 -18.77 -5.76
N ALA A 194 1.07 -18.64 -6.10
CA ALA A 194 0.64 -17.76 -7.18
C ALA A 194 0.80 -16.26 -6.84
N ALA A 195 0.73 -15.87 -5.55
CA ALA A 195 0.93 -14.48 -5.12
C ALA A 195 2.42 -14.09 -5.10
N LEU A 196 3.28 -14.99 -4.65
CA LEU A 196 4.74 -14.82 -4.67
C LEU A 196 5.27 -14.80 -6.10
N GLU A 197 4.72 -15.64 -7.00
CA GLU A 197 5.05 -15.61 -8.43
C GLU A 197 4.67 -14.26 -9.05
N GLN A 198 3.45 -13.76 -8.81
CA GLN A 198 3.03 -12.44 -9.29
C GLN A 198 3.94 -11.33 -8.76
N SER A 199 4.25 -11.33 -7.46
CA SER A 199 5.16 -10.36 -6.84
C SER A 199 6.56 -10.41 -7.46
N ALA A 200 7.11 -11.60 -7.68
CA ALA A 200 8.42 -11.78 -8.29
C ALA A 200 8.45 -11.29 -9.74
N ALA A 201 7.44 -11.67 -10.54
CA ALA A 201 7.34 -11.29 -11.94
C ALA A 201 7.15 -9.77 -12.09
N THR A 202 6.26 -9.18 -11.28
CA THR A 202 5.97 -7.74 -11.29
C THR A 202 7.21 -6.95 -10.88
N LEU A 203 7.89 -7.33 -9.79
CA LEU A 203 9.12 -6.66 -9.38
C LEU A 203 10.22 -6.79 -10.46
N LYS A 204 10.35 -7.94 -11.14
CA LYS A 204 11.37 -8.12 -12.19
C LYS A 204 11.10 -7.29 -13.45
N HIS A 205 9.86 -7.27 -13.90
CA HIS A 205 9.51 -6.80 -15.24
C HIS A 205 8.74 -5.48 -15.25
N GLY A 206 8.27 -5.03 -14.09
CA GLY A 206 7.37 -3.90 -13.92
C GLY A 206 5.90 -4.31 -14.10
N GLY A 207 5.03 -3.84 -13.21
CA GLY A 207 3.59 -3.97 -13.34
C GLY A 207 2.92 -2.84 -14.13
N PRO A 208 1.59 -2.91 -14.30
CA PRO A 208 0.80 -1.76 -14.70
C PRO A 208 1.03 -0.61 -13.70
N SER A 209 1.65 0.48 -14.15
CA SER A 209 1.94 1.62 -13.28
C SER A 209 0.65 2.29 -12.85
N SER A 210 0.47 2.45 -11.54
CA SER A 210 -0.56 3.32 -10.94
C SER A 210 -0.21 4.81 -11.06
N ILE A 211 1.00 5.11 -11.52
CA ILE A 211 1.51 6.46 -11.76
C ILE A 211 1.51 6.72 -13.26
N ALA A 212 0.82 7.78 -13.69
CA ALA A 212 0.84 8.21 -15.10
C ALA A 212 2.27 8.60 -15.53
N ALA A 213 2.67 8.17 -16.73
CA ALA A 213 3.97 8.54 -17.30
C ALA A 213 4.04 10.07 -17.51
N PRO A 214 5.22 10.69 -17.31
CA PRO A 214 5.37 12.14 -17.45
C PRO A 214 5.19 12.56 -18.91
N ALA A 215 4.52 13.70 -19.13
CA ALA A 215 4.24 14.23 -20.47
C ALA A 215 5.50 14.70 -21.24
N SER A 216 6.58 15.09 -20.53
CA SER A 216 7.92 15.38 -21.08
C SER A 216 8.94 15.61 -19.97
N ASN A 217 10.24 15.35 -20.22
CA ASN A 217 11.41 15.69 -19.38
C ASN A 217 11.50 15.06 -17.97
N GLY A 218 10.64 14.09 -17.63
CA GLY A 218 10.69 13.37 -16.36
C GLY A 218 11.49 12.07 -16.42
N VAL A 219 11.85 11.54 -15.25
CA VAL A 219 12.38 10.17 -15.09
C VAL A 219 11.29 9.30 -14.52
N SER A 220 11.04 8.15 -15.12
CA SER A 220 10.09 7.18 -14.58
C SER A 220 10.53 5.76 -14.88
N GLY A 221 10.11 4.82 -14.04
CA GLY A 221 10.28 3.40 -14.30
C GLY A 221 9.55 2.55 -13.26
N THR A 222 9.34 1.28 -13.61
CA THR A 222 8.71 0.29 -12.73
C THR A 222 9.58 -0.97 -12.59
N GLY A 223 9.28 -1.79 -11.58
CA GLY A 223 10.07 -2.96 -11.24
C GLY A 223 11.56 -2.66 -11.07
N LEU A 224 12.41 -3.62 -11.41
CA LEU A 224 13.87 -3.49 -11.31
C LEU A 224 14.44 -2.40 -12.22
N ASP A 225 13.85 -2.15 -13.39
CA ASP A 225 14.25 -1.01 -14.24
C ASP A 225 14.01 0.32 -13.52
N GLY A 226 12.86 0.46 -12.86
CA GLY A 226 12.55 1.60 -12.00
C GLY A 226 13.55 1.76 -10.86
N VAL A 227 13.90 0.68 -10.15
CA VAL A 227 14.87 0.72 -9.05
C VAL A 227 16.23 1.21 -9.55
N ARG A 228 16.69 0.73 -10.72
CA ARG A 228 17.95 1.17 -11.34
C ARG A 228 17.88 2.66 -11.72
N ARG A 229 16.81 3.10 -12.39
CA ARG A 229 16.60 4.51 -12.73
C ARG A 229 16.56 5.41 -11.53
N PHE A 230 15.92 4.99 -10.43
CA PHE A 230 15.93 5.72 -9.18
C PHE A 230 17.35 5.86 -8.61
N ALA A 231 18.10 4.76 -8.56
CA ALA A 231 19.48 4.78 -8.06
C ALA A 231 20.42 5.64 -8.90
N GLU A 232 20.21 5.70 -10.22
CA GLU A 232 20.95 6.60 -11.12
C GLU A 232 20.50 8.06 -10.92
N ASP A 233 19.20 8.31 -10.91
CA ASP A 233 18.64 9.66 -10.83
C ASP A 233 18.98 10.36 -9.53
N VAL A 234 18.93 9.64 -8.40
CA VAL A 234 19.25 10.20 -7.08
C VAL A 234 20.70 10.72 -6.99
N SER A 235 21.60 10.18 -7.81
CA SER A 235 22.99 10.65 -7.88
C SER A 235 23.12 12.04 -8.53
N SER A 236 22.15 12.42 -9.36
CA SER A 236 22.09 13.71 -10.07
C SER A 236 21.29 14.78 -9.34
N TRP A 237 20.59 14.44 -8.25
CA TRP A 237 19.77 15.39 -7.49
C TRP A 237 20.49 16.66 -7.02
N PRO A 238 21.76 16.65 -6.58
CA PRO A 238 22.48 17.87 -6.22
C PRO A 238 22.68 18.86 -7.38
N ASP A 239 22.68 18.36 -8.63
CA ASP A 239 22.85 19.18 -9.82
C ASP A 239 21.49 19.66 -10.39
N ILE A 240 20.40 18.99 -10.01
CA ILE A 240 19.03 19.27 -10.48
C ILE A 240 18.30 20.20 -9.52
N PHE A 241 18.45 19.99 -8.22
CA PHE A 241 17.70 20.71 -7.19
C PHE A 241 18.59 21.71 -6.45
N GLY A 242 18.07 22.92 -6.22
CA GLY A 242 18.67 23.85 -5.27
C GLY A 242 18.56 23.33 -3.83
N ASP A 243 19.29 23.92 -2.88
CA ASP A 243 19.37 23.44 -1.50
C ASP A 243 17.99 23.26 -0.81
N GLU A 244 17.06 24.19 -1.02
CA GLU A 244 15.70 24.13 -0.46
C GLU A 244 14.88 22.97 -1.04
N ASP A 245 14.90 22.81 -2.37
CA ASP A 245 14.20 21.72 -3.04
C ASP A 245 14.82 20.36 -2.72
N LEU A 246 16.15 20.30 -2.62
CA LEU A 246 16.87 19.09 -2.25
C LEU A 246 16.50 18.63 -0.83
N GLU A 247 16.39 19.55 0.12
CA GLU A 247 15.88 19.26 1.46
C GLU A 247 14.46 18.68 1.41
N ALA A 248 13.55 19.32 0.65
CA ALA A 248 12.17 18.89 0.53
C ALA A 248 12.05 17.49 -0.11
N VAL A 249 12.83 17.24 -1.17
CA VAL A 249 12.90 15.96 -1.88
C VAL A 249 13.44 14.85 -0.98
N LEU A 250 14.52 15.09 -0.23
CA LEU A 250 15.08 14.12 0.72
C LEU A 250 14.10 13.76 1.85
N ARG A 251 13.39 14.76 2.41
CA ARG A 251 12.35 14.49 3.42
C ARG A 251 11.18 13.71 2.85
N SER A 252 10.76 14.06 1.64
CA SER A 252 9.69 13.36 0.91
C SER A 252 10.07 11.90 0.65
N LEU A 253 11.31 11.64 0.21
CA LEU A 253 11.85 10.29 0.02
C LEU A 253 11.70 9.45 1.30
N ALA A 254 12.12 9.96 2.46
CA ALA A 254 11.99 9.25 3.73
C ALA A 254 10.53 9.00 4.12
N ALA A 255 9.64 9.98 3.86
CA ALA A 255 8.22 9.83 4.13
C ALA A 255 7.57 8.75 3.24
N PHE A 256 7.89 8.72 1.95
CA PHE A 256 7.40 7.70 1.03
C PHE A 256 7.89 6.29 1.39
N ILE A 257 9.09 6.16 1.96
CA ILE A 257 9.62 4.86 2.37
C ILE A 257 8.99 4.37 3.68
N GLU A 258 8.85 5.23 4.70
CA GLU A 258 8.49 4.79 6.06
C GLU A 258 7.05 5.11 6.49
N LYS A 259 6.43 6.19 6.00
CA LYS A 259 5.24 6.79 6.64
C LYS A 259 4.03 6.97 5.74
N ALA A 260 4.17 6.87 4.43
CA ALA A 260 3.08 7.05 3.48
C ALA A 260 2.18 5.80 3.33
N GLY A 261 1.83 5.16 4.46
CA GLY A 261 1.04 3.93 4.45
C GLY A 261 1.77 2.75 3.81
N THR A 262 3.07 2.58 4.04
CA THR A 262 3.88 1.54 3.39
C THR A 262 4.20 0.33 4.26
N GLY A 263 3.77 0.33 5.53
CA GLY A 263 4.29 -0.58 6.56
C GLY A 263 5.78 -0.41 6.86
N GLY A 264 6.44 0.56 6.23
CA GLY A 264 7.87 0.85 6.25
C GLY A 264 8.75 -0.06 5.40
N GLY A 265 9.98 0.40 5.16
CA GLY A 265 10.87 -0.22 4.18
C GLY A 265 10.26 -0.31 2.78
N LEU A 266 9.40 0.64 2.40
CA LEU A 266 8.72 0.69 1.11
C LEU A 266 7.98 -0.64 0.79
N PHE A 267 7.12 -1.11 1.71
CA PHE A 267 6.36 -2.36 1.66
C PHE A 267 7.16 -3.66 1.85
N ARG A 268 8.50 -3.62 1.79
CA ARG A 268 9.31 -4.85 1.96
C ARG A 268 9.21 -5.40 3.39
N ARG A 269 8.90 -4.57 4.40
CA ARG A 269 8.66 -5.03 5.77
C ARG A 269 7.42 -5.92 5.86
N LEU A 270 6.36 -5.59 5.12
CA LEU A 270 5.13 -6.39 5.04
C LEU A 270 5.38 -7.72 4.33
N ILE A 271 6.07 -7.73 3.17
CA ILE A 271 6.48 -8.98 2.51
C ILE A 271 7.35 -9.83 3.41
N ALA A 272 8.32 -9.23 4.12
CA ALA A 272 9.17 -9.96 5.04
C ALA A 272 8.36 -10.65 6.15
N GLN A 273 7.37 -9.95 6.71
CA GLN A 273 6.47 -10.53 7.72
C GLN A 273 5.63 -11.67 7.13
N GLY A 274 4.96 -11.46 5.98
CA GLY A 274 4.14 -12.50 5.38
C GLY A 274 4.95 -13.73 4.93
N CYS A 275 6.18 -13.55 4.43
CA CYS A 275 7.06 -14.69 4.13
C CYS A 275 7.53 -15.41 5.40
N VAL A 276 7.66 -14.73 6.55
CA VAL A 276 7.91 -15.42 7.83
C VAL A 276 6.71 -16.29 8.20
N ASP A 277 5.49 -15.72 8.15
CA ASP A 277 4.27 -16.46 8.49
C ASP A 277 4.09 -17.70 7.59
N LEU A 278 4.32 -17.54 6.27
CA LEU A 278 4.31 -18.64 5.31
C LEU A 278 5.41 -19.67 5.59
N ALA A 279 6.62 -19.24 5.95
CA ALA A 279 7.72 -20.16 6.27
C ALA A 279 7.42 -20.97 7.55
N ASP A 280 6.78 -20.36 8.53
CA ASP A 280 6.38 -21.03 9.77
C ASP A 280 5.24 -22.03 9.53
N TYR A 281 4.27 -21.67 8.69
CA TYR A 281 3.18 -22.55 8.29
C TYR A 281 3.67 -23.75 7.45
N THR A 282 4.48 -23.49 6.42
CA THR A 282 4.88 -24.49 5.42
C THR A 282 6.15 -25.26 5.79
N ARG A 283 6.93 -24.75 6.75
CA ARG A 283 8.28 -25.23 7.09
C ARG A 283 9.23 -25.29 5.88
N ASN A 284 8.97 -24.48 4.85
CA ASN A 284 9.73 -24.52 3.61
C ASN A 284 10.97 -23.60 3.67
N PRO A 285 12.19 -24.15 3.49
CA PRO A 285 13.43 -23.37 3.58
C PRO A 285 13.60 -22.32 2.47
N LYS A 286 12.96 -22.48 1.31
CA LYS A 286 13.01 -21.47 0.23
C LYS A 286 12.15 -20.27 0.56
N VAL A 287 10.98 -20.48 1.17
CA VAL A 287 10.13 -19.39 1.70
C VAL A 287 10.88 -18.64 2.80
N HIS A 288 11.58 -19.37 3.68
CA HIS A 288 12.42 -18.75 4.71
C HIS A 288 13.58 -17.94 4.13
N ALA A 289 14.17 -18.37 3.01
CA ALA A 289 15.19 -17.60 2.29
C ALA A 289 14.62 -16.31 1.69
N ALA A 290 13.42 -16.37 1.09
CA ALA A 290 12.72 -15.18 0.60
C ALA A 290 12.41 -14.18 1.73
N ALA A 291 11.98 -14.67 2.90
CA ALA A 291 11.76 -13.84 4.09
C ALA A 291 13.02 -13.07 4.51
N ARG A 292 14.20 -13.71 4.49
CA ARG A 292 15.47 -13.04 4.79
C ARG A 292 15.83 -11.98 3.76
N ALA A 293 15.66 -12.27 2.47
CA ALA A 293 15.94 -11.31 1.41
C ALA A 293 15.01 -10.09 1.50
N ALA A 294 13.72 -10.31 1.77
CA ALA A 294 12.75 -9.23 1.98
C ALA A 294 13.13 -8.36 3.18
N ARG A 295 13.58 -8.98 4.27
CA ARG A 295 14.07 -8.25 5.45
C ARG A 295 15.30 -7.40 5.14
N LEU A 296 16.26 -7.91 4.37
CA LEU A 296 17.44 -7.16 3.94
C LEU A 296 17.07 -5.97 3.04
N ALA A 297 16.17 -6.19 2.07
CA ALA A 297 15.65 -5.11 1.23
C ALA A 297 14.92 -4.05 2.08
N ALA A 298 14.05 -4.46 3.01
CA ALA A 298 13.36 -3.56 3.92
C ALA A 298 14.32 -2.73 4.78
N GLN A 299 15.36 -3.36 5.34
CA GLN A 299 16.40 -2.68 6.11
C GLN A 299 17.18 -1.68 5.25
N SER A 300 17.48 -2.03 3.99
CA SER A 300 18.17 -1.14 3.08
C SER A 300 17.35 0.10 2.72
N TRP A 301 16.07 -0.06 2.40
CA TRP A 301 15.16 1.07 2.20
C TRP A 301 15.02 1.93 3.47
N THR A 302 14.83 1.29 4.63
CA THR A 302 14.76 2.00 5.92
C THR A 302 16.04 2.81 6.16
N ARG A 303 17.21 2.24 5.85
CA ARG A 303 18.49 2.93 5.98
C ARG A 303 18.61 4.12 5.03
N LEU A 304 18.16 3.99 3.78
CA LEU A 304 18.10 5.10 2.82
C LEU A 304 17.26 6.26 3.38
N ALA A 305 16.08 5.95 3.93
CA ALA A 305 15.19 6.94 4.55
C ALA A 305 15.85 7.63 5.75
N GLN A 306 16.52 6.88 6.63
CA GLN A 306 17.24 7.42 7.79
C GLN A 306 18.36 8.37 7.37
N ILE A 307 19.12 8.02 6.32
CA ILE A 307 20.16 8.90 5.77
C ILE A 307 19.54 10.19 5.24
N ALA A 308 18.42 10.10 4.51
CA ALA A 308 17.76 11.25 3.89
C ALA A 308 17.23 12.29 4.91
N VAL A 309 17.04 11.91 6.18
CA VAL A 309 16.57 12.82 7.26
C VAL A 309 17.54 12.93 8.43
N SER A 310 18.80 12.55 8.26
CA SER A 310 19.83 12.73 9.29
C SER A 310 20.15 14.22 9.53
N ASP A 311 20.87 14.51 10.61
CA ASP A 311 21.24 15.88 11.00
C ASP A 311 22.35 16.50 10.12
N GLU A 312 22.73 15.86 9.01
CA GLU A 312 23.72 16.38 8.07
C GLU A 312 23.12 17.41 7.08
N THR A 313 23.98 18.22 6.46
CA THR A 313 23.60 19.14 5.38
C THR A 313 22.94 18.40 4.20
N PRO A 314 21.96 19.00 3.50
CA PRO A 314 21.29 18.37 2.34
C PRO A 314 22.25 17.76 1.32
N SER A 315 23.31 18.47 0.93
CA SER A 315 24.28 18.00 -0.06
C SER A 315 25.02 16.74 0.39
N ARG A 316 25.41 16.66 1.68
CA ARG A 316 26.04 15.45 2.24
C ARG A 316 25.07 14.28 2.32
N ARG A 317 23.83 14.53 2.77
CA ARG A 317 22.76 13.53 2.77
C ARG A 317 22.53 12.99 1.37
N SER A 318 22.44 13.85 0.36
CA SER A 318 22.22 13.43 -1.04
C SER A 318 23.33 12.50 -1.54
N VAL A 319 24.61 12.80 -1.27
CA VAL A 319 25.74 11.93 -1.64
C VAL A 319 25.65 10.58 -0.92
N GLN A 320 25.29 10.56 0.36
CA GLN A 320 25.13 9.31 1.11
C GLN A 320 23.92 8.49 0.64
N VAL A 321 22.79 9.16 0.36
CA VAL A 321 21.61 8.54 -0.23
C VAL A 321 21.97 7.90 -1.56
N ALA A 322 22.67 8.60 -2.45
CA ALA A 322 23.09 8.03 -3.73
C ALA A 322 24.00 6.81 -3.59
N ARG A 323 24.98 6.86 -2.68
CA ARG A 323 25.84 5.70 -2.39
C ARG A 323 25.05 4.51 -1.87
N HIS A 324 24.06 4.75 -1.02
CA HIS A 324 23.23 3.68 -0.45
C HIS A 324 22.17 3.18 -1.44
N ALA A 325 21.65 4.04 -2.32
CA ALA A 325 20.70 3.65 -3.37
C ALA A 325 21.35 2.70 -4.40
N ALA A 326 22.65 2.84 -4.64
CA ALA A 326 23.40 2.02 -5.61
C ALA A 326 23.36 0.50 -5.31
N VAL A 327 23.11 0.08 -4.07
CA VAL A 327 23.01 -1.36 -3.72
C VAL A 327 21.57 -1.91 -3.84
N LEU A 328 20.57 -1.06 -4.01
CA LEU A 328 19.15 -1.48 -4.06
C LEU A 328 18.85 -2.40 -5.25
N PRO A 329 19.35 -2.17 -6.48
CA PRO A 329 19.05 -3.05 -7.61
C PRO A 329 19.41 -4.52 -7.35
N GLU A 330 20.60 -4.80 -6.79
CA GLU A 330 21.05 -6.17 -6.49
C GLU A 330 20.22 -6.83 -5.39
N LEU A 331 19.85 -6.06 -4.34
CA LEU A 331 19.01 -6.55 -3.26
C LEU A 331 17.59 -6.89 -3.73
N GLU A 332 17.00 -6.03 -4.57
CA GLU A 332 15.66 -6.23 -5.14
C GLU A 332 15.65 -7.38 -6.15
N GLU A 333 16.72 -7.55 -6.94
CA GLU A 333 16.88 -8.68 -7.86
C GLU A 333 16.97 -10.00 -7.10
N THR A 334 17.79 -10.04 -6.04
CA THR A 334 17.89 -11.19 -5.13
C THR A 334 16.53 -11.51 -4.49
N LEU A 335 15.80 -10.50 -4.02
CA LEU A 335 14.47 -10.66 -3.46
C LEU A 335 13.52 -11.29 -4.50
N ALA A 336 13.46 -10.74 -5.71
CA ALA A 336 12.57 -11.26 -6.74
C ALA A 336 12.90 -12.70 -7.15
N ASP A 337 14.18 -13.05 -7.23
CA ASP A 337 14.62 -14.43 -7.51
C ASP A 337 14.21 -15.40 -6.41
N LEU A 338 14.37 -15.01 -5.15
CA LEU A 338 14.01 -15.86 -4.02
C LEU A 338 12.49 -15.98 -3.83
N LEU A 339 11.72 -14.95 -4.15
CA LEU A 339 10.25 -15.03 -4.21
C LEU A 339 9.79 -16.02 -5.29
N ALA A 340 10.39 -15.97 -6.49
CA ALA A 340 10.10 -16.94 -7.55
C ALA A 340 10.51 -18.37 -7.16
N ALA A 341 11.65 -18.54 -6.48
CA ALA A 341 12.10 -19.84 -6.00
C ALA A 341 11.19 -20.40 -4.89
N ALA A 342 10.68 -19.53 -4.02
CA ALA A 342 9.69 -19.88 -2.99
C ALA A 342 8.36 -20.30 -3.64
N ALA A 343 7.85 -19.52 -4.58
CA ALA A 343 6.63 -19.82 -5.34
C ALA A 343 6.67 -21.21 -5.97
N ASN A 344 7.75 -21.54 -6.68
CA ASN A 344 7.94 -22.84 -7.33
C ASN A 344 8.09 -24.04 -6.38
N SER A 345 8.10 -23.81 -5.07
CA SER A 345 8.30 -24.86 -4.06
C SER A 345 7.11 -25.07 -3.14
N LEU A 346 6.07 -24.26 -3.30
CA LEU A 346 4.83 -24.33 -2.55
C LEU A 346 3.78 -25.17 -3.26
#